data_AF-A0A918RPY7-F1
#
_entry.id   AF-A0A918RPY7-F1
#
_cell.length_a   1.000
_cell.length_b   1.000
_cell.length_c   1.000
_cell.angle_alpha   90.00
_cell.angle_beta   90.00
_cell.angle_gamma   90.00
#
_symmetry.space_group_name_H-M   'P 1'
#
loop_
_entity.id
_entity.type
_entity.pdbx_description
1 polymer ?
#
loop_
_entity_poly.entity_id
_entity_poly.type
_entity_poly.pdbx_seq_one_letter_code
_entity_poly.pdbx_strand_id
1 'polypeptide(L)'
;MTTVPREVDAAAIEQMIREAFDASRRLPSYPELVTLNEQLRAEINRLMPIVRDAAGRATPRSREWYAAMQAIEHAEYELRQPLGTGPLGGSMHVAELARRVVDLREAGGVQ
;
A
#
# COMPACT_ATOMS: atom_id res chain seq x y z
N MET A 1 -14.93 25.67 10.98
CA MET A 1 -15.06 24.57 10.00
C MET A 1 -13.99 24.77 8.94
N THR A 2 -12.85 24.09 9.08
CA THR A 2 -11.76 24.13 8.10
C THR A 2 -11.42 22.70 7.73
N THR A 3 -12.21 22.10 6.85
CA THR A 3 -11.92 20.80 6.26
C THR A 3 -10.99 20.99 5.06
N VAL A 4 -9.69 21.15 5.34
CA VAL A 4 -8.64 20.97 4.33
C VAL A 4 -7.54 19.97 4.80
N PRO A 5 -7.85 18.66 5.03
CA PRO A 5 -6.81 17.65 5.23
C PRO A 5 -6.67 16.65 4.06
N ARG A 6 -7.70 16.46 3.24
CA ARG A 6 -7.77 15.31 2.30
C ARG A 6 -6.82 15.40 1.09
N GLU A 7 -6.63 16.60 0.54
CA GLU A 7 -5.74 16.77 -0.63
C GLU A 7 -4.26 16.66 -0.24
N VAL A 8 -3.90 17.16 0.95
CA VAL A 8 -2.56 17.05 1.51
C VAL A 8 -2.21 15.58 1.77
N ASP A 9 -3.16 14.81 2.27
CA ASP A 9 -2.99 13.37 2.50
C ASP A 9 -2.79 12.59 1.19
N ALA A 10 -3.54 12.89 0.13
CA ALA A 10 -3.40 12.21 -1.16
C ALA A 10 -2.03 12.45 -1.81
N ALA A 11 -1.55 13.70 -1.81
CA ALA A 11 -0.24 14.04 -2.35
C ALA A 11 0.91 13.39 -1.56
N ALA A 12 0.76 13.28 -0.23
CA ALA A 12 1.74 12.60 0.62
C ALA A 12 1.79 11.09 0.33
N ILE A 13 0.64 10.44 0.15
CA ILE A 13 0.57 9.02 -0.21
C ILE A 13 1.21 8.78 -1.58
N GLU A 14 0.94 9.63 -2.57
CA GLU A 14 1.57 9.51 -3.89
C GLU A 14 3.09 9.68 -3.82
N GLN A 15 3.57 10.64 -3.03
CA GLN A 15 5.00 10.83 -2.82
C GLN A 15 5.64 9.59 -2.19
N MET A 16 5.03 9.03 -1.14
CA MET A 16 5.48 7.80 -0.49
C MET A 16 5.56 6.62 -1.48
N ILE A 17 4.53 6.44 -2.32
CA ILE A 17 4.50 5.39 -3.34
C ILE A 17 5.64 5.57 -4.35
N ARG A 18 5.86 6.80 -4.84
CA ARG A 18 6.97 7.11 -5.75
C ARG A 18 8.32 6.83 -5.12
N GLU A 19 8.50 7.23 -3.86
CA GLU A 19 9.75 7.00 -3.13
C GLU A 19 10.06 5.51 -2.96
N ALA A 20 9.04 4.70 -2.68
CA ALA A 20 9.18 3.27 -2.55
C ALA A 20 9.53 2.58 -3.88
N PHE A 21 8.89 2.96 -4.99
CA PHE A 21 9.23 2.39 -6.31
C PHE A 21 10.64 2.76 -6.76
N ASP A 22 11.08 3.98 -6.45
CA ASP A 22 12.43 4.44 -6.79
C ASP A 22 13.53 3.90 -5.84
N ALA A 23 13.17 3.28 -4.71
CA ALA A 23 14.12 2.79 -3.72
C ALA A 23 15.11 1.78 -4.32
N SER A 24 14.66 0.90 -5.21
CA SER A 24 15.54 -0.10 -5.85
C SER A 24 16.63 0.52 -6.74
N ARG A 25 16.41 1.74 -7.24
CA ARG A 25 17.37 2.50 -8.04
C ARG A 25 18.30 3.36 -7.19
N ARG A 26 17.75 3.98 -6.13
CA ARG A 26 18.50 4.90 -5.26
C ARG A 26 19.25 4.21 -4.13
N LEU A 27 18.87 2.98 -3.78
CA LEU A 27 19.40 2.19 -2.67
C LEU A 27 19.51 3.01 -1.38
N PRO A 28 18.38 3.50 -0.85
CA PRO A 28 18.36 4.32 0.36
C PRO A 28 18.95 3.57 1.56
N SER A 29 19.32 4.32 2.58
CA SER A 29 19.84 3.79 3.82
C SER A 29 18.80 2.92 4.54
N TYR A 30 19.27 2.02 5.41
CA TYR A 30 18.37 1.15 6.17
C TYR A 30 17.34 1.92 7.02
N PRO A 31 17.71 3.01 7.73
CA PRO A 31 16.71 3.83 8.44
C PRO A 31 15.62 4.40 7.53
N GLU A 32 15.96 4.87 6.33
CA GLU A 32 14.97 5.35 5.36
C GLU A 32 14.04 4.23 4.87
N LEU A 33 14.58 3.02 4.65
CA LEU A 33 13.78 1.84 4.29
C LEU A 33 12.83 1.44 5.42
N VAL A 34 13.26 1.55 6.68
CA VAL A 34 12.40 1.29 7.86
C VAL A 34 11.24 2.29 7.89
N THR A 35 11.52 3.58 7.71
CA THR A 35 10.47 4.61 7.67
C THR A 35 9.47 4.36 6.55
N LEU A 36 9.94 4.10 5.32
CA LEU A 36 9.05 3.79 4.19
C LEU A 36 8.21 2.53 4.47
N ASN A 37 8.82 1.48 5.00
CA ASN A 37 8.12 0.25 5.36
C ASN A 37 7.00 0.51 6.38
N GLU A 38 7.26 1.27 7.44
CA GLU A 38 6.25 1.59 8.47
C GLU A 38 5.09 2.40 7.90
N GLN A 39 5.39 3.43 7.10
CA GLN A 39 4.37 4.27 6.46
C GLN A 39 3.49 3.47 5.50
N LEU A 40 4.08 2.64 4.64
CA LEU A 40 3.34 1.78 3.70
C LEU A 40 2.47 0.76 4.43
N ARG A 41 2.98 0.14 5.50
CA ARG A 41 2.20 -0.80 6.33
C ARG A 41 1.02 -0.11 7.00
N ALA A 42 1.21 1.10 7.53
CA ALA A 42 0.12 1.89 8.11
C ALA A 42 -0.96 2.19 7.06
N GLU A 43 -0.56 2.54 5.85
CA GLU A 43 -1.49 2.82 4.75
C GLU A 43 -2.25 1.57 4.28
N ILE A 44 -1.57 0.42 4.16
CA ILE A 44 -2.23 -0.86 3.87
C ILE A 44 -3.28 -1.14 4.96
N ASN A 45 -2.91 -1.06 6.24
CA ASN A 45 -3.84 -1.31 7.34
C ASN A 45 -5.05 -0.35 7.33
N ARG A 46 -4.86 0.90 6.89
CA ARG A 46 -5.93 1.88 6.71
C ARG A 46 -6.88 1.51 5.57
N LEU A 47 -6.36 1.01 4.45
CA LEU A 47 -7.13 0.67 3.25
C LEU A 47 -7.87 -0.67 3.38
N MET A 48 -7.29 -1.65 4.08
CA MET A 48 -7.86 -2.99 4.26
C MET A 48 -9.35 -3.01 4.67
N PRO A 49 -9.81 -2.28 5.70
CA PRO A 49 -11.24 -2.25 6.05
C PRO A 49 -12.11 -1.64 4.94
N ILE A 50 -11.63 -0.63 4.22
CA ILE A 50 -12.36 0.02 3.12
C ILE A 50 -12.59 -0.98 1.97
N VAL A 51 -11.57 -1.74 1.61
CA VAL A 51 -11.66 -2.74 0.54
C VAL A 51 -12.51 -3.93 0.97
N ARG A 52 -12.44 -4.37 2.23
CA ARG A 52 -13.34 -5.42 2.77
C ARG A 52 -14.80 -4.99 2.71
N ASP A 53 -15.10 -3.75 3.07
CA ASP A 53 -16.43 -3.18 2.97
C ASP A 53 -16.90 -3.08 1.51
N ALA A 54 -16.02 -2.70 0.58
CA ALA A 54 -16.32 -2.68 -0.84
C ALA A 54 -16.63 -4.09 -1.36
N ALA A 55 -15.83 -5.10 -0.99
CA ALA A 55 -16.07 -6.50 -1.33
C ALA A 55 -17.41 -7.01 -0.78
N GLY A 56 -17.77 -6.63 0.45
CA GLY A 56 -19.04 -6.99 1.09
C GLY A 56 -20.27 -6.40 0.40
N ARG A 57 -20.12 -5.28 -0.31
CA ARG A 57 -21.19 -4.65 -1.11
C ARG A 57 -21.23 -5.12 -2.57
N ALA A 58 -20.13 -5.68 -3.08
CA ALA A 58 -20.06 -6.17 -4.45
C ALA A 58 -20.90 -7.45 -4.63
N THR A 59 -21.42 -7.66 -5.83
CA THR A 59 -22.09 -8.92 -6.18
C THR A 59 -21.10 -10.08 -5.99
N PRO A 60 -21.45 -11.12 -5.21
CA PRO A 60 -20.54 -12.25 -4.99
C PRO A 60 -20.10 -12.88 -6.33
N ARG A 61 -18.80 -13.21 -6.44
CA ARG A 61 -18.16 -13.77 -7.66
C ARG A 61 -18.19 -12.86 -8.90
N SER A 62 -18.49 -11.58 -8.73
CA SER A 62 -18.24 -10.58 -9.76
C SER A 62 -16.74 -10.31 -9.91
N ARG A 63 -16.37 -9.61 -11.00
CA ARG A 63 -14.99 -9.20 -11.24
C ARG A 63 -14.49 -8.28 -10.12
N GLU A 64 -15.32 -7.36 -9.68
CA GLU A 64 -15.04 -6.39 -8.62
C GLU A 64 -14.82 -7.11 -7.28
N TRP A 65 -15.63 -8.13 -6.99
CA TRP A 65 -15.46 -8.96 -5.81
C TRP A 65 -14.12 -9.72 -5.84
N TYR A 66 -13.78 -10.36 -6.96
CA TYR A 66 -12.50 -11.07 -7.09
C TYR A 66 -11.29 -10.13 -7.01
N ALA A 67 -11.38 -8.94 -7.61
CA ALA A 67 -10.32 -7.94 -7.54
C ALA A 67 -10.07 -7.49 -6.09
N ALA A 68 -11.13 -7.20 -5.34
CA ALA A 68 -11.03 -6.82 -3.93
C ALA A 68 -10.45 -7.94 -3.06
N MET A 69 -10.91 -9.18 -3.24
CA MET A 69 -10.38 -10.33 -2.49
C MET A 69 -8.90 -10.58 -2.78
N GLN A 70 -8.47 -10.51 -4.05
CA GLN A 70 -7.06 -10.68 -4.41
C GLN A 70 -6.18 -9.57 -3.83
N ALA A 71 -6.64 -8.31 -3.88
CA ALA A 71 -5.90 -7.19 -3.30
C ALA A 71 -5.69 -7.38 -1.79
N ILE A 72 -6.73 -7.83 -1.07
CA ILE A 72 -6.67 -8.18 0.36
C ILE A 72 -5.67 -9.31 0.61
N GLU A 73 -5.78 -10.43 -0.12
CA GLU A 73 -4.91 -11.60 0.07
C GLU A 73 -3.43 -11.27 -0.19
N HIS A 74 -3.13 -10.52 -1.25
CA HIS A 74 -1.76 -10.10 -1.56
C HIS A 74 -1.22 -9.13 -0.50
N ALA A 75 -2.05 -8.21 0.01
CA ALA A 75 -1.64 -7.31 1.08
C ALA A 75 -1.34 -8.07 2.38
N GLU A 76 -2.19 -9.02 2.77
CA GLU A 76 -1.96 -9.86 3.96
C GLU A 76 -0.72 -10.76 3.82
N TYR A 77 -0.44 -11.25 2.62
CA TYR A 77 0.80 -11.95 2.33
C TYR A 77 2.02 -11.05 2.57
N GLU A 78 2.02 -9.84 2.02
CA GLU A 78 3.17 -8.94 2.10
C GLU A 78 3.39 -8.39 3.51
N LEU A 79 2.31 -8.09 4.25
CA LEU A 79 2.38 -7.66 5.65
C LEU A 79 3.07 -8.69 6.56
N ARG A 80 3.05 -9.97 6.20
CA ARG A 80 3.74 -11.02 6.96
C ARG A 80 5.23 -11.14 6.64
N GLN A 81 5.68 -10.57 5.52
CA GLN A 81 7.10 -10.61 5.16
C GLN A 81 7.88 -9.60 6.01
N PRO A 82 9.06 -9.95 6.54
CA PRO A 82 9.91 -9.00 7.23
C PRO A 82 10.61 -8.07 6.23
N LEU A 83 11.00 -6.87 6.68
CA LEU A 83 11.92 -6.03 5.92
C LEU A 83 13.27 -6.76 5.76
N GLY A 84 13.74 -6.86 4.52
CA GLY A 84 15.04 -7.48 4.22
C GLY A 84 16.21 -6.77 4.92
N THR A 85 17.24 -7.52 5.29
CA THR A 85 18.41 -7.00 6.01
C THR A 85 19.43 -6.29 5.12
N GLY A 86 19.36 -6.49 3.80
CA GLY A 86 20.23 -5.84 2.81
C GLY A 86 19.53 -4.70 2.07
N PRO A 87 20.26 -3.67 1.60
CA PRO A 87 19.67 -2.51 0.90
C PRO A 87 18.80 -2.88 -0.30
N LEU A 88 19.24 -3.84 -1.13
CA LEU A 88 18.48 -4.30 -2.29
C LEU A 88 17.19 -5.03 -1.88
N GLY A 89 17.30 -5.97 -0.94
CA GLY A 89 16.14 -6.74 -0.46
C GLY A 89 15.10 -5.84 0.23
N GLY A 90 15.55 -4.90 1.06
CA GLY A 90 14.68 -3.91 1.68
C GLY A 90 14.01 -2.98 0.67
N SER A 91 14.76 -2.55 -0.36
CA SER A 91 14.22 -1.73 -1.45
C SER A 91 13.17 -2.45 -2.29
N MET A 92 13.36 -3.75 -2.56
CA MET A 92 12.36 -4.57 -3.25
C MET A 92 11.11 -4.75 -2.38
N HIS A 93 11.27 -4.98 -1.08
CA HIS A 93 10.15 -5.15 -0.15
C HIS A 93 9.27 -3.89 -0.08
N VAL A 94 9.87 -2.71 0.08
CA VAL A 94 9.06 -1.45 0.10
C VAL A 94 8.37 -1.20 -1.24
N ALA A 95 8.97 -1.58 -2.36
CA ALA A 95 8.33 -1.50 -3.67
C ALA A 95 7.12 -2.46 -3.80
N GLU A 96 7.20 -3.68 -3.26
CA GLU A 96 6.06 -4.59 -3.22
C GLU A 96 4.94 -4.08 -2.30
N LEU A 97 5.27 -3.55 -1.11
CA LEU A 97 4.30 -2.90 -0.24
C LEU A 97 3.60 -1.72 -0.95
N ALA A 98 4.35 -0.89 -1.69
CA ALA A 98 3.77 0.20 -2.48
C ALA A 98 2.82 -0.30 -3.57
N ARG A 99 3.14 -1.43 -4.22
CA ARG A 99 2.23 -2.08 -5.17
C ARG A 99 0.93 -2.52 -4.49
N ARG A 100 1.00 -3.07 -3.27
CA ARG A 100 -0.20 -3.45 -2.49
C ARG A 100 -1.05 -2.24 -2.13
N VAL A 101 -0.45 -1.09 -1.82
CA VAL A 101 -1.18 0.17 -1.61
C VAL A 101 -1.97 0.57 -2.86
N VAL A 102 -1.34 0.49 -4.05
CA VAL A 102 -2.01 0.79 -5.32
C VAL A 102 -3.16 -0.18 -5.58
N ASP A 103 -2.91 -1.49 -5.48
CA ASP A 103 -3.92 -2.54 -5.70
C ASP A 103 -5.15 -2.32 -4.79
N LEU A 104 -4.93 -1.97 -3.50
CA LEU A 104 -6.01 -1.70 -2.54
C LEU A 104 -6.75 -0.39 -2.84
N ARG A 105 -6.06 0.67 -3.26
CA ARG A 105 -6.69 1.94 -3.66
C ARG A 105 -7.62 1.75 -4.85
N GLU A 106 -7.16 1.03 -5.87
CA GLU A 106 -7.96 0.69 -7.05
C GLU A 106 -9.18 -0.16 -6.67
N ALA A 107 -8.99 -1.23 -5.88
CA ALA A 107 -10.08 -2.10 -5.45
C ALA A 107 -11.10 -1.40 -4.53
N GLY A 108 -10.64 -0.44 -3.71
CA GLY A 108 -11.49 0.34 -2.81
C GLY A 108 -12.15 1.56 -3.46
N GLY A 109 -11.81 1.89 -4.71
CA GLY A 109 -12.25 3.12 -5.37
C GLY A 109 -11.72 4.40 -4.70
N VAL A 110 -10.55 4.32 -4.07
CA VAL A 110 -9.90 5.44 -3.37
C VAL A 110 -8.89 6.09 -4.32
N GLN A 111 -9.32 7.19 -4.94
CA GLN A 111 -8.44 8.10 -5.69
C GLN A 111 -7.60 8.96 -4.75
#